data_AF-A0A5E4UEK8-F1
#
_entry.id   AF-A0A5E4UEK8-F1
#
_cell.length_a   1.000
_cell.length_b   1.000
_cell.length_c   1.000
_cell.angle_alpha   90.00
_cell.angle_beta   90.00
_cell.angle_gamma   90.00
#
_symmetry.space_group_name_H-M   'P 1'
#
loop_
_entity.id
_entity.type
_entity.pdbx_description
1 polymer ?
#
loop_
_entity_poly.entity_id
_entity_poly.type
_entity_poly.pdbx_seq_one_letter_code
_entity_poly.pdbx_strand_id
1 'polypeptide(L)'
;MVDRLRQLRVVDPVLTNIARGYRNAQYIGEALFPIAPSDKEGAIVPLFGKEAFRLWETERAIRAKSNVMTPDDVDSLDVVLREHDLAYPVDYREQQESMFDAEARAAKRVKDAIDLRREWACAALAQSANTYLPGGKLALSGSSQWSNNGGDPVAVVETAKEVVRSRIGIRPNTIVMGASVYQSLKFHTKLQAALGSNERKLVTLEHLRMLFGINDISIGEALAGDGATGDVWGDNMILAYVAKPSADRAADYEEPSFGYTLRKKGMPETDKYDAEGGKVRFVRHTDVYKPVVVGADAGYLIADTNA
;
A
#
# COMPACT_ATOMS: atom_id res chain seq x y z
N MET A 1 -31.92 18.34 -27.42
CA MET A 1 -30.51 18.70 -27.12
C MET A 1 -29.94 17.98 -25.89
N VAL A 2 -30.77 17.61 -24.89
CA VAL A 2 -30.35 16.83 -23.70
C VAL A 2 -29.84 15.42 -24.06
N ASP A 3 -30.33 14.82 -25.16
CA ASP A 3 -30.04 13.44 -25.54
C ASP A 3 -28.61 13.21 -26.07
N ARG A 4 -28.08 14.16 -26.86
CA ARG A 4 -26.69 14.09 -27.37
C ARG A 4 -25.66 14.25 -26.25
N LEU A 5 -25.96 15.10 -25.27
CA LEU A 5 -25.13 15.27 -24.06
C LEU A 5 -25.17 14.04 -23.13
N ARG A 6 -26.22 13.22 -23.23
CA ARG A 6 -26.37 11.96 -22.48
C ARG A 6 -25.65 10.81 -23.18
N GLN A 7 -25.70 10.74 -24.52
CA GLN A 7 -24.92 9.80 -25.33
C GLN A 7 -23.41 10.10 -25.32
N LEU A 8 -23.00 11.37 -25.15
CA LEU A 8 -21.60 11.75 -24.97
C LEU A 8 -21.05 11.46 -23.56
N ARG A 9 -21.93 11.30 -22.56
CA ARG A 9 -21.57 10.80 -21.22
C ARG A 9 -21.51 9.28 -21.27
N VAL A 10 -20.46 8.76 -21.90
CA VAL A 10 -20.08 7.34 -21.77
C VAL A 10 -19.76 7.04 -20.30
N VAL A 11 -19.15 8.00 -19.62
CA VAL A 11 -18.84 7.99 -18.19
C VAL A 11 -20.04 8.40 -17.35
N ASP A 12 -20.39 7.62 -16.33
CA ASP A 12 -21.40 8.04 -15.34
C ASP A 12 -20.71 8.72 -14.14
N PRO A 13 -20.76 10.06 -14.02
CA PRO A 13 -20.07 10.78 -12.95
C PRO A 13 -20.69 10.51 -11.58
N VAL A 14 -21.97 10.13 -11.50
CA VAL A 14 -22.63 9.83 -10.22
C VAL A 14 -22.16 8.49 -9.69
N LEU A 15 -22.16 7.45 -10.54
CA LEU A 15 -21.62 6.16 -10.14
C LEU A 15 -20.12 6.20 -9.89
N THR A 16 -19.37 6.96 -10.70
CA THR A 16 -17.94 7.15 -10.47
C THR A 16 -17.69 7.81 -9.12
N ASN A 17 -18.48 8.81 -8.73
CA ASN A 17 -18.34 9.45 -7.41
C ASN A 17 -18.77 8.54 -6.26
N ILE A 18 -19.84 7.76 -6.43
CA ILE A 18 -20.28 6.75 -5.44
C ILE A 18 -19.20 5.68 -5.27
N ALA A 19 -18.63 5.20 -6.37
CA ALA A 19 -17.54 4.25 -6.37
C ALA A 19 -16.30 4.86 -5.69
N ARG A 20 -15.88 6.07 -6.08
CA ARG A 20 -14.73 6.77 -5.45
C ARG A 20 -14.91 7.06 -3.96
N GLY A 21 -16.14 7.37 -3.53
CA GLY A 21 -16.46 7.66 -2.13
C GLY A 21 -16.49 6.42 -1.23
N TYR A 22 -16.75 5.24 -1.80
CA TYR A 22 -16.67 3.98 -1.06
C TYR A 22 -15.20 3.58 -0.87
N ARG A 23 -14.76 3.37 0.37
CA ARG A 23 -13.46 2.80 0.71
C ARG A 23 -13.65 1.72 1.77
N ASN A 24 -13.07 0.55 1.55
CA ASN A 24 -13.01 -0.46 2.60
C ASN A 24 -11.90 -0.07 3.59
N ALA A 25 -12.26 0.15 4.86
CA ALA A 25 -11.32 0.54 5.90
C ALA A 25 -10.29 -0.55 6.23
N GLN A 26 -10.52 -1.80 5.80
CA GLN A 26 -9.62 -2.93 6.02
C GLN A 26 -8.47 -2.99 5.01
N TYR A 27 -8.54 -2.24 3.91
CA TYR A 27 -7.46 -2.20 2.91
C TYR A 27 -6.39 -1.20 3.34
N ILE A 28 -5.17 -1.69 3.45
CA ILE A 28 -4.03 -0.96 3.98
C ILE A 28 -2.88 -0.86 2.98
N GLY A 29 -3.05 -1.37 1.75
CA GLY A 29 -2.07 -1.26 0.68
C GLY A 29 -1.69 0.19 0.37
N GLU A 30 -2.64 1.13 0.47
CA GLU A 30 -2.38 2.57 0.30
C GLU A 30 -1.50 3.17 1.42
N ALA A 31 -1.39 2.51 2.58
CA ALA A 31 -0.52 2.95 3.66
C ALA A 31 0.97 2.71 3.36
N LEU A 32 1.30 1.65 2.60
CA LEU A 32 2.66 1.36 2.13
C LEU A 32 2.94 1.92 0.73
N PHE A 33 1.92 1.93 -0.13
CA PHE A 33 2.01 2.34 -1.52
C PHE A 33 1.00 3.48 -1.79
N PRO A 34 1.29 4.71 -1.34
CA PRO A 34 0.43 5.86 -1.61
C PRO A 34 0.20 6.03 -3.11
N ILE A 35 -0.98 6.53 -3.48
CA ILE A 35 -1.35 6.71 -4.89
C ILE A 35 -0.64 7.94 -5.44
N ALA A 36 0.23 7.74 -6.42
CA ALA A 36 0.86 8.81 -7.18
C ALA A 36 0.23 8.87 -8.59
N PRO A 37 -0.34 10.01 -9.00
CA PRO A 37 -0.94 10.15 -10.32
C PRO A 37 0.14 10.21 -11.40
N SER A 38 -0.06 9.45 -12.48
CA SER A 38 0.76 9.51 -13.69
C SER A 38 -0.08 9.99 -14.88
N ASP A 39 0.48 10.89 -15.70
CA ASP A 39 -0.18 11.34 -16.93
C ASP A 39 -0.10 10.28 -18.05
N LYS A 40 0.88 9.38 -18.00
CA LYS A 40 1.13 8.36 -19.03
C LYS A 40 1.05 6.94 -18.46
N GLU A 41 0.75 5.98 -19.33
CA GLU A 41 0.75 4.55 -18.98
C GLU A 41 2.15 3.97 -18.87
N GLY A 42 3.10 4.48 -19.66
CA GLY A 42 4.53 4.25 -19.42
C GLY A 42 5.08 5.40 -18.57
N ALA A 43 5.58 5.07 -17.38
CA ALA A 43 6.27 5.99 -16.50
C ALA A 43 7.67 5.44 -16.18
N ILE A 44 8.67 6.30 -16.30
CA ILE A 44 10.02 6.01 -15.82
C ILE A 44 10.06 6.53 -14.39
N VAL A 45 10.19 5.62 -13.43
CA VAL A 45 10.26 5.99 -12.02
C VAL A 45 11.72 5.98 -11.59
N PRO A 46 12.26 7.07 -11.04
CA PRO A 46 13.60 7.04 -10.48
C PRO A 46 13.64 6.06 -9.30
N LEU A 47 14.61 5.15 -9.31
CA LEU A 47 14.94 4.36 -8.14
C LEU A 47 15.81 5.22 -7.23
N PHE A 48 15.38 5.34 -5.97
CA PHE A 48 16.09 6.18 -5.03
C PHE A 48 17.26 5.40 -4.44
N GLY A 49 18.46 5.65 -4.97
CA GLY A 49 19.72 5.16 -4.42
C GLY A 49 20.24 6.00 -3.25
N LYS A 50 21.40 5.61 -2.72
CA LYS A 50 22.09 6.31 -1.61
C LYS A 50 22.73 7.65 -2.01
N GLU A 51 22.47 8.11 -3.22
CA GLU A 51 23.12 9.29 -3.82
C GLU A 51 22.73 10.58 -3.10
N ALA A 52 21.49 10.69 -2.63
CA ALA A 52 21.03 11.81 -1.82
C ALA A 52 21.79 11.94 -0.48
N PHE A 53 22.49 10.89 -0.04
CA PHE A 53 23.25 10.86 1.21
C PHE A 53 24.78 10.88 1.01
N ARG A 54 25.25 11.09 -0.24
CA ARG A 54 26.68 11.22 -0.54
C ARG A 54 27.22 12.55 0.01
N LEU A 55 28.29 12.48 0.80
CA LEU A 55 28.96 13.68 1.31
C LEU A 55 29.78 14.29 0.17
N TRP A 56 29.42 15.50 -0.27
CA TRP A 56 30.17 16.25 -1.27
C TRP A 56 31.21 17.16 -0.61
N GLU A 57 32.40 17.26 -1.19
CA GLU A 57 33.39 18.26 -0.78
C GLU A 57 32.86 19.66 -1.12
N THR A 58 32.51 20.41 -0.08
CA THR A 58 31.98 21.78 -0.21
C THR A 58 33.04 22.85 0.04
N GLU A 59 34.14 22.48 0.70
CA GLU A 59 35.24 23.41 0.95
C GLU A 59 36.03 23.67 -0.33
N ARG A 60 35.98 24.93 -0.78
CA ARG A 60 36.72 25.41 -1.95
C ARG A 60 37.85 26.34 -1.51
N ALA A 61 39.07 26.06 -1.95
CA ALA A 61 40.22 26.94 -1.73
C ALA A 61 40.03 28.32 -2.41
N ILE A 62 40.64 29.36 -1.83
CA ILE A 62 40.65 30.72 -2.41
C ILE A 62 41.28 30.68 -3.81
N ARG A 63 40.56 31.20 -4.82
CA ARG A 63 40.90 31.22 -6.26
C ARG A 63 40.84 29.87 -7.01
N ALA A 64 40.37 28.79 -6.39
CA ALA A 64 40.14 27.52 -7.08
C ALA A 64 38.80 27.50 -7.86
N LYS A 65 38.68 26.62 -8.86
CA LYS A 65 37.39 26.33 -9.52
C LYS A 65 36.40 25.72 -8.52
N SER A 66 35.10 25.90 -8.74
CA SER A 66 34.08 25.27 -7.89
C SER A 66 34.17 23.76 -7.97
N ASN A 67 33.95 23.08 -6.84
CA ASN A 67 33.74 21.64 -6.85
C ASN A 67 32.45 21.37 -7.63
N VAL A 68 32.52 20.48 -8.61
CA VAL A 68 31.39 20.16 -9.50
C VAL A 68 30.81 18.84 -9.03
N MET A 69 29.51 18.85 -8.75
CA MET A 69 28.75 17.63 -8.48
C MET A 69 28.61 16.87 -9.80
N THR A 70 29.18 15.67 -9.87
CA THR A 70 28.96 14.78 -11.01
C THR A 70 27.57 14.18 -10.84
N PRO A 71 26.64 14.34 -11.80
CA PRO A 71 25.40 13.58 -11.79
C PRO A 71 25.77 12.10 -11.93
N ASP A 72 25.39 11.28 -10.95
CA ASP A 72 25.41 9.83 -11.13
C ASP A 72 24.24 9.44 -12.06
N ASP A 73 24.36 8.30 -12.74
CA ASP A 73 23.28 7.76 -13.57
C ASP A 73 22.13 7.30 -12.64
N VAL A 74 21.00 8.01 -12.68
CA VAL A 74 19.81 7.65 -11.88
C VAL A 74 19.29 6.30 -12.39
N ASP A 75 19.45 5.26 -11.58
CA ASP A 75 18.81 3.98 -11.83
C ASP A 75 17.31 4.21 -11.98
N SER A 76 16.72 3.70 -13.07
CA SER A 76 15.33 3.97 -13.41
C SER A 76 14.56 2.68 -13.62
N LEU A 77 13.35 2.63 -13.09
CA LEU A 77 12.45 1.51 -13.28
C LEU A 77 11.44 1.88 -14.38
N ASP A 78 11.43 1.10 -15.47
CA ASP A 78 10.39 1.21 -16.48
C ASP A 78 9.09 0.57 -15.95
N VAL A 79 8.08 1.40 -15.75
CA VAL A 79 6.79 1.01 -15.22
C VAL A 79 5.72 1.21 -16.26
N VAL A 80 5.27 0.10 -16.83
CA VAL A 80 4.04 0.05 -17.64
C VAL A 80 2.85 -0.23 -16.73
N LEU A 81 1.93 0.74 -16.62
CA LEU A 81 0.63 0.61 -15.99
C LEU A 81 -0.21 -0.45 -16.71
N ARG A 82 -1.06 -1.14 -15.96
CA ARG A 82 -1.98 -2.14 -16.53
C ARG A 82 -3.42 -1.73 -16.27
N GLU A 83 -4.25 -2.00 -17.25
CA GLU A 83 -5.70 -1.84 -17.12
C GLU A 83 -6.27 -3.00 -16.31
N HIS A 84 -7.00 -2.66 -15.26
CA HIS A 84 -7.77 -3.55 -14.42
C HIS A 84 -9.24 -3.21 -14.63
N ASP A 85 -9.91 -4.04 -15.43
CA ASP A 85 -11.30 -3.85 -15.83
C ASP A 85 -12.15 -5.03 -15.39
N LEU A 86 -13.35 -4.73 -14.89
CA LEU A 86 -14.34 -5.74 -14.54
C LEU A 86 -15.74 -5.17 -14.80
N ALA A 87 -16.65 -6.02 -15.27
CA ALA A 87 -18.03 -5.66 -15.54
C ALA A 87 -18.99 -6.60 -14.82
N TYR A 88 -20.09 -6.05 -14.30
CA TYR A 88 -21.16 -6.81 -13.66
C TYR A 88 -22.46 -6.67 -14.45
N PRO A 89 -23.08 -7.80 -14.86
CA PRO A 89 -24.34 -7.78 -15.59
C PRO A 89 -25.51 -7.45 -14.66
N VAL A 90 -26.39 -6.55 -15.08
CA VAL A 90 -27.67 -6.26 -14.44
C VAL A 90 -28.79 -6.48 -15.46
N ASP A 91 -29.67 -7.44 -15.20
CA ASP A 91 -30.83 -7.70 -16.06
C ASP A 91 -31.94 -6.69 -15.78
N TYR A 92 -32.64 -6.24 -16.83
CA TYR A 92 -33.74 -5.27 -16.71
C TYR A 92 -34.88 -5.75 -15.79
N ARG A 93 -35.15 -7.06 -15.73
CA ARG A 93 -36.19 -7.62 -14.85
C ARG A 93 -35.75 -7.54 -13.40
N GLU A 94 -34.49 -7.86 -13.12
CA GLU A 94 -33.91 -7.73 -11.77
C GLU A 94 -33.90 -6.28 -11.30
N GLN A 95 -33.62 -5.33 -12.22
CA GLN A 95 -33.65 -3.90 -11.91
C GLN A 95 -35.08 -3.41 -11.60
N GLN A 96 -36.09 -3.88 -12.34
CA GLN A 96 -37.49 -3.51 -12.13
C GLN A 96 -38.05 -4.05 -10.81
N GLU A 97 -37.63 -5.25 -10.41
CA GLU A 97 -38.05 -5.89 -9.16
C GLU A 97 -37.23 -5.41 -7.94
N SER A 98 -36.13 -4.69 -8.16
CA SER A 98 -35.27 -4.26 -7.06
C SER A 98 -35.79 -3.00 -6.36
N MET A 99 -35.96 -3.09 -5.04
CA MET A 99 -36.24 -1.92 -4.20
C MET A 99 -35.05 -0.96 -4.05
N PHE A 100 -33.83 -1.41 -4.39
CA PHE A 100 -32.60 -0.64 -4.30
C PHE A 100 -31.95 -0.49 -5.67
N ASP A 101 -31.19 0.58 -5.87
CA ASP A 101 -30.46 0.80 -7.12
C ASP A 101 -29.48 -0.36 -7.40
N ALA A 102 -29.87 -1.25 -8.31
CA ALA A 102 -29.12 -2.43 -8.71
C ALA A 102 -27.80 -2.04 -9.42
N GLU A 103 -27.81 -0.93 -10.17
CA GLU A 103 -26.62 -0.43 -10.86
C GLU A 103 -25.60 0.13 -9.87
N ALA A 104 -26.05 0.83 -8.83
CA ALA A 104 -25.17 1.31 -7.76
C ALA A 104 -24.55 0.16 -6.95
N ARG A 105 -25.32 -0.93 -6.71
CA ARG A 105 -24.78 -2.14 -6.06
C ARG A 105 -23.78 -2.86 -6.95
N ALA A 106 -24.05 -2.96 -8.25
CA ALA A 106 -23.13 -3.52 -9.22
C ALA A 106 -21.82 -2.71 -9.26
N ALA A 107 -21.90 -1.38 -9.36
CA ALA A 107 -20.72 -0.50 -9.34
C ALA A 107 -19.84 -0.71 -8.09
N LYS A 108 -20.46 -0.81 -6.90
CA LYS A 108 -19.73 -1.09 -5.65
C LYS A 108 -19.04 -2.44 -5.69
N ARG A 109 -19.73 -3.51 -6.09
CA ARG A 109 -19.16 -4.87 -6.16
C ARG A 109 -17.95 -4.96 -7.09
N VAL A 110 -18.05 -4.37 -8.28
CA VAL A 110 -16.96 -4.38 -9.25
C VAL A 110 -15.76 -3.60 -8.71
N LYS A 111 -16.03 -2.42 -8.13
CA LYS A 111 -15.02 -1.58 -7.50
C LYS A 111 -14.33 -2.29 -6.32
N ASP A 112 -15.08 -2.99 -5.47
CA ASP A 112 -14.54 -3.75 -4.34
C ASP A 112 -13.65 -4.92 -4.81
N ALA A 113 -14.03 -5.59 -5.89
CA ALA A 113 -13.22 -6.66 -6.47
C ALA A 113 -11.88 -6.13 -7.03
N ILE A 114 -11.90 -4.97 -7.70
CA ILE A 114 -10.68 -4.32 -8.21
C ILE A 114 -9.79 -3.83 -7.05
N ASP A 115 -10.39 -3.24 -6.01
CA ASP A 115 -9.66 -2.80 -4.82
C ASP A 115 -9.06 -3.98 -4.04
N LEU A 116 -9.78 -5.11 -3.92
CA LEU A 116 -9.23 -6.33 -3.32
C LEU A 116 -8.04 -6.86 -4.12
N ARG A 117 -8.12 -6.82 -5.46
CA ARG A 117 -7.02 -7.24 -6.33
C ARG A 117 -5.79 -6.34 -6.15
N ARG A 118 -6.01 -5.04 -5.97
CA ARG A 118 -4.96 -4.05 -5.68
C ARG A 118 -4.30 -4.33 -4.34
N GLU A 119 -5.10 -4.55 -3.31
CA GLU A 119 -4.63 -4.91 -1.97
C GLU A 119 -3.73 -6.15 -2.01
N TRP A 120 -4.19 -7.21 -2.68
CA TRP A 120 -3.41 -8.43 -2.87
C TRP A 120 -2.09 -8.18 -3.61
N ALA A 121 -2.09 -7.35 -4.65
CA ALA A 121 -0.89 -7.02 -5.40
C ALA A 121 0.13 -6.26 -4.55
N CYS A 122 -0.32 -5.28 -3.76
CA CYS A 122 0.51 -4.56 -2.79
C CYS A 122 1.09 -5.51 -1.72
N ALA A 123 0.24 -6.37 -1.16
CA ALA A 123 0.63 -7.32 -0.13
C ALA A 123 1.65 -8.35 -0.66
N ALA A 124 1.46 -8.87 -1.88
CA ALA A 124 2.39 -9.80 -2.52
C ALA A 124 3.77 -9.17 -2.78
N LEU A 125 3.81 -7.88 -3.17
CA LEU A 125 5.08 -7.16 -3.35
C LEU A 125 5.77 -6.88 -2.02
N ALA A 126 5.05 -6.40 -1.02
CA ALA A 126 5.64 -6.02 0.27
C ALA A 126 6.05 -7.23 1.13
N GLN A 127 5.41 -8.39 0.97
CA GLN A 127 5.76 -9.61 1.71
C GLN A 127 6.79 -10.49 0.97
N SER A 128 7.14 -10.15 -0.27
CA SER A 128 8.16 -10.89 -1.01
C SER A 128 9.56 -10.58 -0.48
N ALA A 129 10.27 -11.61 -0.04
CA ALA A 129 11.66 -11.49 0.41
C ALA A 129 12.63 -11.00 -0.69
N ASN A 130 12.24 -11.08 -1.97
CA ASN A 130 13.04 -10.60 -3.10
C ASN A 130 12.93 -9.09 -3.30
N THR A 131 11.94 -8.45 -2.70
CA THR A 131 11.75 -6.99 -2.72
C THR A 131 12.81 -6.26 -1.88
N TYR A 132 13.37 -6.95 -0.87
CA TYR A 132 14.29 -6.36 0.10
C TYR A 132 15.74 -6.73 -0.18
N LEU A 133 16.64 -5.76 -0.01
CA LEU A 133 18.08 -5.97 -0.13
C LEU A 133 18.62 -6.86 1.00
N PRO A 134 19.79 -7.51 0.82
CA PRO A 134 20.44 -8.31 1.85
C PRO A 134 20.54 -7.56 3.18
N GLY A 135 20.15 -8.19 4.29
CA GLY A 135 20.10 -7.57 5.62
C GLY A 135 18.90 -6.66 5.88
N GLY A 136 18.02 -6.44 4.90
CA GLY A 136 16.73 -5.73 5.04
C GLY A 136 15.55 -6.67 5.29
N LYS A 137 15.84 -7.89 5.73
CA LYS A 137 14.85 -8.92 6.01
C LYS A 137 15.32 -9.85 7.12
N LEU A 138 14.37 -10.37 7.90
CA LEU A 138 14.57 -11.34 8.97
C LEU A 138 13.42 -12.34 8.94
N ALA A 139 13.72 -13.63 8.81
CA ALA A 139 12.73 -14.69 9.05
C ALA A 139 12.91 -15.23 10.47
N LEU A 140 11.88 -15.12 11.30
CA LEU A 140 11.89 -15.63 12.66
C LEU A 140 11.67 -17.14 12.66
N SER A 141 12.32 -17.85 13.57
CA SER A 141 12.15 -19.30 13.69
C SER A 141 12.30 -19.76 15.13
N GLY A 142 11.59 -20.84 15.47
CA GLY A 142 11.64 -21.48 16.78
C GLY A 142 11.33 -20.50 17.91
N SER A 143 12.23 -20.41 18.90
CA SER A 143 12.05 -19.56 20.08
C SER A 143 12.11 -18.05 19.80
N SER A 144 12.45 -17.63 18.57
CA SER A 144 12.45 -16.22 18.17
C SER A 144 11.10 -15.74 17.66
N GLN A 145 10.17 -16.66 17.37
CA GLN A 145 8.82 -16.35 16.95
C GLN A 145 8.01 -15.79 18.13
N TRP A 146 7.08 -14.89 17.84
CA TRP A 146 6.32 -14.13 18.85
C TRP A 146 5.12 -14.89 19.40
N SER A 147 4.73 -16.00 18.75
CA SER A 147 3.78 -16.93 19.34
C SER A 147 4.35 -17.53 20.64
N ASN A 148 3.46 -17.91 21.57
CA ASN A 148 3.83 -18.50 22.85
C ASN A 148 4.79 -17.64 23.73
N ASN A 149 4.82 -16.31 23.55
CA ASN A 149 5.71 -15.38 24.25
C ASN A 149 7.21 -15.58 23.96
N GLY A 150 7.55 -16.14 22.80
CA GLY A 150 8.93 -16.25 22.33
C GLY A 150 9.47 -14.92 21.79
N GLY A 151 10.78 -14.87 21.55
CA GLY A 151 11.43 -13.74 20.90
C GLY A 151 11.38 -12.44 21.69
N ASP A 152 11.67 -11.33 21.00
CA ASP A 152 11.59 -9.99 21.54
C ASP A 152 11.09 -9.01 20.47
N PRO A 153 9.77 -8.76 20.41
CA PRO A 153 9.21 -7.87 19.39
C PRO A 153 9.81 -6.46 19.43
N VAL A 154 10.13 -5.94 20.63
CA VAL A 154 10.69 -4.59 20.78
C VAL A 154 12.12 -4.54 20.24
N ALA A 155 12.97 -5.50 20.64
CA ALA A 155 14.36 -5.51 20.17
C ALA A 155 14.46 -5.75 18.65
N VAL A 156 13.60 -6.61 18.09
CA VAL A 156 13.55 -6.85 16.63
C VAL A 156 13.12 -5.59 15.89
N VAL A 157 12.09 -4.89 16.36
CA VAL A 157 11.62 -3.63 15.75
C VAL A 157 12.68 -2.53 15.82
N GLU A 158 13.36 -2.36 16.96
CA GLU A 158 14.45 -1.37 17.07
C GLU A 158 15.63 -1.69 16.16
N THR A 159 15.97 -2.98 16.01
CA THR A 159 17.00 -3.42 15.06
C THR A 159 16.59 -3.10 13.62
N ALA A 160 15.34 -3.38 13.25
CA ALA A 160 14.80 -3.05 11.93
C ALA A 160 14.82 -1.54 11.66
N LYS A 161 14.42 -0.72 12.64
CA LYS A 161 14.48 0.74 12.56
C LYS A 161 15.89 1.24 12.31
N GLU A 162 16.89 0.68 13.00
CA GLU A 162 18.28 1.07 12.85
C GLU A 162 18.85 0.66 11.49
N VAL A 163 18.48 -0.52 10.98
CA VAL A 163 18.86 -0.93 9.63
C VAL A 163 18.32 0.05 8.58
N VAL A 164 17.03 0.39 8.63
CA VAL A 164 16.44 1.36 7.69
C VAL A 164 17.13 2.72 7.83
N ARG A 165 17.27 3.24 9.05
CA ARG A 165 17.96 4.52 9.32
C ARG A 165 19.39 4.54 8.79
N SER A 166 20.13 3.44 8.92
CA SER A 166 21.51 3.34 8.42
C SER A 166 21.61 3.34 6.90
N ARG A 167 20.54 2.96 6.19
CA ARG A 167 20.48 2.88 4.73
C ARG A 167 20.03 4.18 4.09
N ILE A 168 18.97 4.77 4.63
CA ILE A 168 18.29 5.94 4.04
C ILE A 168 18.43 7.20 4.89
N GLY A 169 19.20 7.19 5.99
CA GLY A 169 19.36 8.35 6.87
C GLY A 169 18.10 8.77 7.65
N ILE A 170 16.95 8.16 7.37
CA ILE A 170 15.62 8.50 7.92
C ILE A 170 15.05 7.28 8.64
N ARG A 171 14.36 7.51 9.76
CA ARG A 171 13.68 6.42 10.48
C ARG A 171 12.36 6.05 9.77
N PRO A 172 11.97 4.76 9.79
CA PRO A 172 10.69 4.35 9.24
C PRO A 172 9.55 5.02 10.02
N ASN A 173 8.46 5.33 9.31
CA ASN A 173 7.29 6.02 9.86
C ASN A 173 6.02 5.17 9.81
N THR A 174 6.05 4.03 9.12
CA THR A 174 4.89 3.17 8.90
C THR A 174 5.23 1.72 9.23
N ILE A 175 4.35 1.07 10.00
CA ILE A 175 4.34 -0.37 10.21
C ILE A 175 3.06 -0.94 9.60
N VAL A 176 3.21 -2.01 8.84
CA VAL A 176 2.11 -2.88 8.42
C VAL A 176 2.34 -4.26 9.00
N MET A 177 1.30 -4.89 9.52
CA MET A 177 1.37 -6.27 10.01
C MET A 177 0.10 -7.04 9.67
N GLY A 178 0.21 -8.36 9.50
CA GLY A 178 -0.96 -9.22 9.39
C GLY A 178 -1.76 -9.30 10.69
N ALA A 179 -3.03 -9.69 10.58
CA ALA A 179 -3.91 -9.86 11.72
C ALA A 179 -3.37 -10.89 12.74
N SER A 180 -2.77 -11.99 12.26
CA SER A 180 -2.18 -13.04 13.09
C SER A 180 -1.02 -12.52 13.95
N VAL A 181 -0.20 -11.62 13.41
CA VAL A 181 0.90 -10.98 14.11
C VAL A 181 0.39 -10.14 15.28
N TYR A 182 -0.62 -9.31 15.04
CA TYR A 182 -1.22 -8.48 16.07
C TYR A 182 -1.84 -9.31 17.20
N GLN A 183 -2.46 -10.46 16.89
CA GLN A 183 -3.00 -11.37 17.90
C GLN A 183 -1.91 -11.89 18.86
N SER A 184 -0.74 -12.25 18.34
CA SER A 184 0.40 -12.66 19.18
C SER A 184 0.93 -11.50 20.03
N LEU A 185 0.99 -10.29 19.48
CA LEU A 185 1.49 -9.11 20.19
C LEU A 185 0.56 -8.66 21.33
N LYS A 186 -0.76 -8.83 21.20
CA LYS A 186 -1.77 -8.43 22.21
C LYS A 186 -1.48 -8.98 23.61
N PHE A 187 -0.98 -10.22 23.67
CA PHE A 187 -0.77 -10.96 24.92
C PHE A 187 0.71 -11.20 25.22
N HIS A 188 1.61 -10.56 24.49
CA HIS A 188 3.04 -10.80 24.63
C HIS A 188 3.58 -10.25 25.95
N THR A 189 4.15 -11.12 26.79
CA THR A 189 4.63 -10.76 28.13
C THR A 189 5.67 -9.64 28.13
N LYS A 190 6.60 -9.64 27.15
CA LYS A 190 7.61 -8.56 27.04
C LYS A 190 7.02 -7.18 26.73
N LEU A 191 5.96 -7.11 25.92
CA LEU A 191 5.28 -5.84 25.65
C LEU A 191 4.52 -5.35 26.88
N GLN A 192 3.89 -6.28 27.61
CA GLN A 192 3.24 -5.96 28.90
C GLN A 192 4.25 -5.46 29.94
N ALA A 193 5.42 -6.09 30.02
CA ALA A 193 6.51 -5.67 30.90
C ALA A 193 7.05 -4.28 30.55
N ALA A 194 7.19 -3.97 29.25
CA ALA A 194 7.62 -2.66 28.78
C ALA A 194 6.63 -1.53 29.12
N LEU A 195 5.34 -1.84 29.29
CA LEU A 195 4.30 -0.90 29.73
C LEU A 195 4.29 -0.66 31.25
N GLY A 196 5.15 -1.32 32.02
CA GLY A 196 5.40 -1.00 33.43
C GLY A 196 4.30 -1.42 34.42
N SER A 197 3.45 -2.40 34.09
CA SER A 197 2.34 -2.83 34.96
C SER A 197 2.29 -4.35 35.14
N ASN A 198 2.15 -4.83 36.38
CA ASN A 198 1.96 -6.26 36.73
C ASN A 198 0.55 -6.80 36.43
N GLU A 199 -0.31 -6.00 35.79
CA GLU A 199 -1.64 -6.42 35.38
C GLU A 199 -1.58 -6.91 33.95
N ARG A 200 -2.29 -8.01 33.64
CA ARG A 200 -2.46 -8.51 32.26
C ARG A 200 -3.27 -7.50 31.44
N LYS A 201 -2.61 -6.45 30.98
CA LYS A 201 -3.19 -5.41 30.13
C LYS A 201 -3.12 -5.89 28.68
N LEU A 202 -4.25 -5.77 28.00
CA LEU A 202 -4.32 -5.97 26.57
C LEU A 202 -3.43 -4.91 25.89
N VAL A 203 -2.49 -5.34 25.05
CA VAL A 203 -1.70 -4.40 24.25
C VAL A 203 -2.57 -3.89 23.11
N THR A 204 -2.89 -2.60 23.12
CA THR A 204 -3.65 -1.92 22.07
C THR A 204 -2.71 -1.32 21.03
N LEU A 205 -3.24 -0.89 19.89
CA LEU A 205 -2.47 -0.16 18.87
C LEU A 205 -1.79 1.10 19.43
N GLU A 206 -2.44 1.81 20.35
CA GLU A 206 -1.86 3.01 20.98
C GLU A 206 -0.61 2.67 21.79
N HIS A 207 -0.65 1.55 22.53
CA HIS A 207 0.52 1.04 23.24
C HIS A 207 1.65 0.68 22.26
N LEU A 208 1.34 0.02 21.13
CA LEU A 208 2.34 -0.30 20.12
C LEU A 208 2.98 0.96 19.49
N ARG A 209 2.18 2.00 19.24
CA ARG A 209 2.69 3.28 18.72
C ARG A 209 3.70 3.92 19.67
N MET A 210 3.39 3.89 20.98
CA MET A 210 4.30 4.41 22.00
C MET A 210 5.56 3.55 22.14
N LEU A 211 5.42 2.22 22.20
CA LEU A 211 6.54 1.30 22.41
C LEU A 211 7.50 1.27 21.22
N PHE A 212 6.98 1.26 20.00
CA PHE A 212 7.81 1.24 18.78
C PHE A 212 8.22 2.64 18.32
N GLY A 213 7.60 3.70 18.86
CA GLY A 213 7.86 5.08 18.47
C GLY A 213 7.50 5.37 17.02
N ILE A 214 6.48 4.69 16.49
CA ILE A 214 5.98 4.84 15.12
C ILE A 214 4.49 5.15 15.18
N ASN A 215 4.08 6.26 14.59
CA ASN A 215 2.70 6.73 14.68
C ASN A 215 1.75 5.93 13.79
N ASP A 216 2.21 5.50 12.61
CA ASP A 216 1.36 4.82 11.63
C ASP A 216 1.55 3.32 11.73
N ILE A 217 0.58 2.68 12.36
CA ILE A 217 0.52 1.24 12.48
C ILE A 217 -0.81 0.80 11.89
N SER A 218 -0.75 0.02 10.82
CA SER A 218 -1.92 -0.51 10.12
C SER A 218 -1.94 -2.04 10.22
N ILE A 219 -3.12 -2.61 10.44
CA ILE A 219 -3.32 -4.06 10.55
C ILE A 219 -4.05 -4.53 9.30
N GLY A 220 -3.49 -5.51 8.63
CA GLY A 220 -4.09 -6.14 7.46
C GLY A 220 -5.09 -7.20 7.89
N GLU A 221 -6.38 -6.83 7.96
CA GLU A 221 -7.48 -7.75 8.26
C GLU A 221 -8.22 -8.22 7.00
N ALA A 222 -7.75 -7.82 5.82
CA ALA A 222 -8.35 -8.19 4.56
C ALA A 222 -8.18 -9.69 4.26
N LEU A 223 -9.27 -10.31 3.83
CA LEU A 223 -9.32 -11.71 3.40
C LEU A 223 -9.51 -11.79 1.88
N ALA A 224 -8.84 -12.74 1.24
CA ALA A 224 -9.02 -13.05 -0.19
C ALA A 224 -8.97 -14.56 -0.42
N GLY A 225 -9.72 -15.03 -1.41
CA GLY A 225 -9.68 -16.43 -1.84
C GLY A 225 -10.72 -16.75 -2.91
N ASP A 226 -10.42 -17.74 -3.75
CA ASP A 226 -11.35 -18.32 -4.71
C ASP A 226 -11.88 -19.64 -4.13
N GLY A 227 -12.84 -19.53 -3.21
CA GLY A 227 -13.37 -20.62 -2.41
C GLY A 227 -12.93 -20.57 -0.94
N ALA A 228 -11.71 -21.02 -0.63
CA ALA A 228 -11.16 -20.90 0.72
C ALA A 228 -10.52 -19.51 0.92
N THR A 229 -11.08 -18.72 1.82
CA THR A 229 -10.56 -17.39 2.16
C THR A 229 -9.33 -17.51 3.05
N GLY A 230 -8.24 -16.83 2.68
CA GLY A 230 -7.04 -16.65 3.49
C GLY A 230 -6.72 -15.18 3.74
N ASP A 231 -5.86 -14.91 4.72
CA ASP A 231 -5.37 -13.57 5.01
C ASP A 231 -4.52 -13.03 3.85
N VAL A 232 -4.82 -11.82 3.40
CA VAL A 232 -4.02 -11.12 2.36
C VAL A 232 -2.65 -10.74 2.94
N TRP A 233 -2.64 -10.31 4.20
CA TRP A 233 -1.44 -10.02 4.98
C TRP A 233 -1.18 -11.19 5.92
N GLY A 234 -0.18 -11.99 5.57
CA GLY A 234 0.20 -13.18 6.31
C GLY A 234 0.89 -12.88 7.64
N ASP A 235 1.64 -13.84 8.16
CA ASP A 235 2.43 -13.77 9.39
C ASP A 235 3.72 -12.94 9.24
N ASN A 236 3.58 -11.78 8.60
CA ASN A 236 4.65 -10.86 8.29
C ASN A 236 4.39 -9.49 8.92
N MET A 237 5.46 -8.84 9.36
CA MET A 237 5.48 -7.43 9.76
C MET A 237 6.47 -6.67 8.88
N ILE A 238 6.05 -5.55 8.34
CA ILE A 238 6.83 -4.69 7.44
C ILE A 238 6.97 -3.33 8.08
N LEU A 239 8.21 -2.86 8.15
CA LEU A 239 8.55 -1.50 8.57
C LEU A 239 9.05 -0.75 7.36
N ALA A 240 8.46 0.40 7.08
CA ALA A 240 8.84 1.19 5.92
C ALA A 240 8.84 2.68 6.22
N TYR A 241 9.69 3.40 5.49
CA TYR A 241 9.54 4.83 5.31
C TYR A 241 8.67 5.08 4.09
N VAL A 242 7.53 5.74 4.30
CA VAL A 242 6.57 6.08 3.25
C VAL A 242 6.45 7.60 3.21
N ALA A 243 6.72 8.20 2.06
CA ALA A 243 6.45 9.63 1.85
C ALA A 243 4.94 9.86 1.89
N LYS A 244 4.48 10.59 2.91
CA LYS A 244 3.05 10.86 3.07
C LYS A 244 2.67 12.10 2.26
N PRO A 245 1.58 12.05 1.47
CA PRO A 245 1.00 13.26 0.93
C PRO A 245 0.58 14.17 2.09
N SER A 246 1.01 15.44 2.04
CA SER A 246 0.61 16.45 3.02
C SER A 246 -0.55 17.27 2.46
N ALA A 247 -1.26 18.03 3.31
CA ALA A 247 -2.40 18.84 2.88
C ALA A 247 -2.07 19.82 1.72
N ASP A 248 -0.79 20.18 1.58
CA ASP A 248 -0.28 21.08 0.53
C ASP A 248 0.44 20.36 -0.62
N ARG A 249 0.63 19.02 -0.55
CA ARG A 249 1.37 18.24 -1.56
C ARG A 249 0.72 16.89 -1.83
N ALA A 250 0.30 16.70 -3.08
CA ALA A 250 -0.05 15.37 -3.59
C ALA A 250 1.19 14.46 -3.55
N ALA A 251 0.97 13.15 -3.40
CA ALA A 251 2.06 12.17 -3.43
C ALA A 251 2.72 12.23 -4.81
N ASP A 252 3.98 12.65 -4.83
CA ASP A 252 4.80 12.71 -6.03
C ASP A 252 5.73 11.49 -6.05
N TYR A 253 5.77 10.78 -7.17
CA TYR A 253 6.66 9.63 -7.32
C TYR A 253 8.14 10.05 -7.39
N GLU A 254 8.42 11.36 -7.50
CA GLU A 254 9.76 11.95 -7.36
C GLU A 254 10.24 12.07 -5.90
N GLU A 255 9.37 11.91 -4.91
CA GLU A 255 9.78 11.90 -3.50
C GLU A 255 10.28 10.50 -3.08
N PRO A 256 11.42 10.40 -2.36
CA PRO A 256 11.92 9.12 -1.87
C PRO A 256 10.92 8.43 -0.92
N SER A 257 10.49 7.22 -1.26
CA SER A 257 9.55 6.41 -0.49
C SER A 257 9.87 4.92 -0.66
N PHE A 258 9.30 4.05 0.16
CA PHE A 258 9.40 2.60 -0.05
C PHE A 258 8.75 2.20 -1.38
N GLY A 259 7.56 2.71 -1.67
CA GLY A 259 6.82 2.38 -2.87
C GLY A 259 5.69 3.35 -3.17
N TYR A 260 5.14 3.22 -4.36
CA TYR A 260 4.00 3.98 -4.84
C TYR A 260 3.04 3.08 -5.60
N THR A 261 1.76 3.42 -5.54
CA THR A 261 0.78 2.92 -6.52
C THR A 261 0.66 3.98 -7.60
N LEU A 262 1.33 3.77 -8.74
CA LEU A 262 1.12 4.65 -9.88
C LEU A 262 -0.27 4.40 -10.42
N ARG A 263 -1.06 5.46 -10.61
CA ARG A 263 -2.40 5.39 -11.20
C ARG A 263 -2.54 6.44 -12.30
N LYS A 264 -3.14 6.06 -13.43
CA LYS A 264 -3.38 7.00 -14.53
C LYS A 264 -4.32 8.12 -14.11
N LYS A 265 -3.96 9.36 -14.43
CA LYS A 265 -4.81 10.53 -14.15
C LYS A 265 -6.16 10.39 -14.86
N GLY A 266 -7.23 10.67 -14.13
CA GLY A 266 -8.62 10.48 -14.61
C GLY A 266 -9.25 9.17 -14.19
N MET A 267 -8.46 8.15 -13.85
CA MET A 267 -8.93 6.88 -13.30
C MET A 267 -9.04 6.94 -11.76
N PRO A 268 -9.89 6.12 -11.12
CA PRO A 268 -10.77 5.11 -11.72
C PRO A 268 -12.05 5.71 -12.31
N GLU A 269 -12.66 4.99 -13.24
CA GLU A 269 -13.86 5.38 -13.97
C GLU A 269 -14.94 4.28 -13.91
N THR A 270 -16.22 4.66 -13.87
CA THR A 270 -17.34 3.72 -13.99
C THR A 270 -18.22 4.12 -15.18
N ASP A 271 -18.44 3.18 -16.10
CA ASP A 271 -19.30 3.36 -17.27
C ASP A 271 -20.37 2.26 -17.38
N LYS A 272 -21.29 2.45 -18.33
CA LYS A 272 -22.40 1.51 -18.57
C LYS A 272 -22.54 1.26 -20.05
N TYR A 273 -22.76 0.01 -20.42
CA TYR A 273 -23.10 -0.35 -21.79
C TYR A 273 -24.14 -1.46 -21.82
N ASP A 274 -24.98 -1.42 -22.85
CA ASP A 274 -26.02 -2.42 -23.05
C ASP A 274 -25.46 -3.60 -23.86
N ALA A 275 -25.92 -4.79 -23.51
CA ALA A 275 -25.60 -6.04 -24.18
C ALA A 275 -26.88 -6.90 -24.34
N GLU A 276 -26.75 -8.03 -25.02
CA GLU A 276 -27.87 -8.97 -25.23
C GLU A 276 -29.15 -8.28 -25.79
N GLY A 277 -28.96 -7.41 -26.77
CA GLY A 277 -30.05 -6.66 -27.41
C GLY A 277 -30.78 -5.67 -26.50
N GLY A 278 -30.11 -5.17 -25.44
CA GLY A 278 -30.68 -4.17 -24.52
C GLY A 278 -31.39 -4.75 -23.31
N LYS A 279 -31.29 -6.07 -23.09
CA LYS A 279 -31.87 -6.75 -21.92
C LYS A 279 -30.95 -6.73 -20.71
N VAL A 280 -29.65 -6.79 -20.96
CA VAL A 280 -28.63 -6.79 -19.91
C VAL A 280 -27.84 -5.51 -20.01
N ARG A 281 -27.74 -4.80 -18.89
CA ARG A 281 -26.90 -3.62 -18.76
C ARG A 281 -25.68 -3.97 -17.94
N PHE A 282 -24.51 -3.83 -18.54
CA PHE A 282 -23.25 -4.03 -17.83
C PHE A 282 -22.85 -2.73 -17.15
N VAL A 283 -22.55 -2.82 -15.86
CA VAL A 283 -21.86 -1.75 -15.12
C VAL A 283 -20.40 -2.14 -15.03
N ARG A 284 -19.53 -1.34 -15.63
CA ARG A 284 -18.10 -1.60 -15.70
C ARG A 284 -17.32 -0.59 -14.89
N HIS A 285 -16.28 -1.06 -14.22
CA HIS A 285 -15.34 -0.22 -13.50
C HIS A 285 -13.95 -0.49 -14.03
N THR A 286 -13.29 0.56 -14.48
CA THR A 286 -11.96 0.49 -15.06
C THR A 286 -11.01 1.31 -14.20
N ASP A 287 -9.90 0.71 -13.83
CA ASP A 287 -8.81 1.38 -13.14
C ASP A 287 -7.48 1.01 -13.79
N VAL A 288 -6.59 1.98 -13.96
CA VAL A 288 -5.30 1.79 -14.61
C VAL A 288 -4.22 2.11 -13.60
N TYR A 289 -3.65 1.08 -13.00
CA TYR A 289 -2.69 1.23 -11.92
C TYR A 289 -1.60 0.15 -11.94
N LYS A 290 -0.51 0.41 -11.23
CA LYS A 290 0.52 -0.59 -10.90
C LYS A 290 1.22 -0.21 -9.60
N PRO A 291 1.17 -1.06 -8.56
CA PRO A 291 2.00 -0.89 -7.39
C PRO A 291 3.46 -1.22 -7.72
N VAL A 292 4.38 -0.37 -7.28
CA VAL A 292 5.82 -0.51 -7.51
C VAL A 292 6.60 -0.17 -6.25
N VAL A 293 7.72 -0.87 -6.08
CA VAL A 293 8.68 -0.62 -5.00
C VAL A 293 9.81 0.21 -5.62
N VAL A 294 10.01 1.40 -5.08
CA VAL A 294 10.99 2.38 -5.61
C VAL A 294 12.20 2.54 -4.69
N GLY A 295 12.04 2.16 -3.41
CA GLY A 295 13.08 2.24 -2.39
C GLY A 295 13.14 0.96 -1.55
N ALA A 296 13.76 -0.08 -2.08
CA ALA A 296 13.99 -1.34 -1.34
C ALA A 296 14.83 -1.14 -0.06
N ASP A 297 15.65 -0.09 -0.01
CA ASP A 297 16.43 0.33 1.16
C ASP A 297 15.57 0.95 2.27
N ALA A 298 14.40 1.49 1.92
CA ALA A 298 13.50 2.18 2.83
C ALA A 298 12.53 1.24 3.56
N GLY A 299 12.66 -0.07 3.34
CA GLY A 299 11.80 -1.10 3.94
C GLY A 299 12.59 -2.18 4.68
N TYR A 300 11.91 -2.83 5.62
CA TYR A 300 12.39 -4.00 6.34
C TYR A 300 11.26 -5.03 6.52
N LEU A 301 11.52 -6.28 6.15
CA LEU A 301 10.58 -7.38 6.31
C LEU A 301 10.94 -8.27 7.50
N ILE A 302 9.99 -8.49 8.40
CA ILE A 302 10.04 -9.52 9.44
C ILE A 302 9.04 -10.59 9.04
N ALA A 303 9.52 -11.78 8.70
CA ALA A 303 8.72 -12.90 8.26
C ALA A 303 8.61 -14.00 9.32
N ASP A 304 7.62 -14.87 9.16
CA ASP A 304 7.37 -16.05 9.99
C ASP A 304 7.22 -15.72 11.48
N THR A 305 6.47 -14.67 11.83
CA THR A 305 6.40 -14.20 13.22
C THR A 305 5.71 -15.20 14.15
N ASN A 306 4.95 -16.15 13.61
CA ASN A 306 4.19 -17.13 14.37
C ASN A 306 4.60 -18.55 13.99
N ALA A 307 4.78 -19.40 15.01
CA ALA A 307 4.99 -20.85 14.87
C ALA A 307 3.70 -21.61 14.54
#